data_AF-A0A497L006-F1
#
_entry.id   AF-A0A497L006-F1
#
_cell.length_a   1.000
_cell.length_b   1.000
_cell.length_c   1.000
_cell.angle_alpha   90.00
_cell.angle_beta   90.00
_cell.angle_gamma   90.00
#
_symmetry.space_group_name_H-M   'P 1'
#
loop_
_entity.id
_entity.type
_entity.pdbx_description
1 polymer ?
#
loop_
_entity_poly.entity_id
_entity_poly.type
_entity_poly.pdbx_seq_one_letter_code
_entity_poly.pdbx_strand_id
1 'polypeptide(L)'
;MELRDGAAILPDGLEISIEILRRIAEREETIFIVDETGVYMAAYSNGHFYKLVPTERAPTLEIDGIRMHRTKGVTPDRDAAMKLEALSLRGGWVLDICTGLGYTALEALRRGAELVVSIEVNPIVLRMALINPWSRGLFQDRRLSLILGDAYDIVPILPEARFDYVIHDPPRFALAGHLYSREFYHSLFRVLRPGGRLFHYTGE
;
A
#
# COMPACT_ATOMS: atom_id res chain seq x y z
N MET A 1 11.85 -9.75 23.00
CA MET A 1 13.10 -8.98 23.13
C MET A 1 13.62 -9.23 24.53
N GLU A 2 14.88 -9.61 24.63
CA GLU A 2 15.57 -9.84 25.90
C GLU A 2 16.67 -8.79 26.04
N LEU A 3 16.85 -8.21 27.23
CA LEU A 3 17.95 -7.28 27.50
C LEU A 3 19.09 -8.06 28.15
N ARG A 4 20.29 -7.99 27.57
CA ARG A 4 21.52 -8.61 28.09
C ARG A 4 22.70 -7.68 27.89
N ASP A 5 23.52 -7.51 28.92
CA ASP A 5 24.87 -6.90 28.85
C ASP A 5 24.99 -5.62 27.99
N GLY A 6 24.07 -4.66 28.16
CA GLY A 6 24.12 -3.39 27.42
C GLY A 6 23.62 -3.47 25.97
N ALA A 7 22.94 -4.55 25.62
CA ALA A 7 22.27 -4.74 24.34
C ALA A 7 20.86 -5.34 24.51
N ALA A 8 20.09 -5.28 23.43
CA ALA A 8 18.81 -5.96 23.28
C ALA A 8 18.92 -7.02 22.18
N ILE A 9 18.40 -8.21 22.49
CA ILE A 9 18.29 -9.32 21.55
C ILE A 9 16.88 -9.31 20.95
N LEU A 10 16.81 -9.13 19.64
CA LEU A 10 15.60 -9.18 18.83
C LEU A 10 15.08 -10.63 18.66
N PRO A 11 13.81 -10.82 18.26
CA PRO A 11 13.23 -12.17 18.12
C PRO A 11 13.95 -13.09 17.12
N ASP A 12 14.67 -12.52 16.16
CA ASP A 12 15.50 -13.23 15.17
C ASP A 12 16.94 -13.48 15.65
N GLY A 13 17.26 -13.08 16.89
CA GLY A 13 18.59 -13.25 17.49
C GLY A 13 19.54 -12.09 17.21
N LEU A 14 19.15 -11.08 16.44
CA LEU A 14 19.98 -9.90 16.20
C LEU A 14 20.18 -9.10 17.48
N GLU A 15 21.41 -8.64 17.69
CA GLU A 15 21.80 -7.86 18.85
C GLU A 15 21.92 -6.37 18.49
N ILE A 16 21.27 -5.50 19.27
CA ILE A 16 21.36 -4.04 19.14
C ILE A 16 21.84 -3.44 20.45
N SER A 17 22.88 -2.61 20.40
CA SER A 17 23.35 -1.90 21.59
C SER A 17 22.29 -0.95 22.14
N ILE A 18 22.25 -0.78 23.46
CA ILE A 18 21.37 0.19 24.14
C ILE A 18 21.62 1.62 23.64
N GLU A 19 22.85 1.95 23.25
CA GLU A 19 23.18 3.26 22.67
C GLU A 19 22.42 3.52 21.36
N ILE A 20 22.39 2.53 20.45
CA ILE A 20 21.63 2.63 19.20
C ILE A 20 20.13 2.72 19.50
N LEU A 21 19.62 1.92 20.44
CA LEU A 21 18.20 1.98 20.83
C LEU A 21 17.80 3.35 21.38
N ARG A 22 18.66 4.02 22.16
CA ARG A 22 18.41 5.39 22.62
C ARG A 22 18.29 6.37 21.45
N ARG A 23 19.18 6.27 20.46
CA ARG A 23 19.14 7.11 19.25
C ARG A 23 17.89 6.84 18.39
N ILE A 24 17.42 5.60 18.34
CA ILE A 24 16.16 5.24 17.67
C ILE A 24 14.97 5.84 18.43
N ALA A 25 14.96 5.73 19.76
CA ALA A 25 13.87 6.22 20.61
C ALA A 25 13.67 7.74 20.51
N GLU A 26 14.71 8.51 20.17
CA GLU A 26 14.62 9.95 19.91
C GLU A 26 13.92 10.30 18.58
N ARG A 27 13.60 9.32 17.73
CA ARG A 27 13.03 9.53 16.38
C ARG A 27 11.69 8.84 16.21
N GLU A 28 10.69 9.29 16.96
CA GLU A 28 9.35 8.70 17.02
C GLU A 28 8.63 8.60 15.67
N GLU A 29 8.93 9.47 14.70
CA GLU A 29 8.34 9.43 13.34
C GLU A 29 9.13 8.61 12.31
N THR A 30 10.09 7.78 12.77
CA THR A 30 10.98 7.02 11.90
C THR A 30 10.86 5.53 12.16
N ILE A 31 10.60 4.75 11.11
CA ILE A 31 10.73 3.29 11.17
C ILE A 31 12.17 2.93 10.82
N PHE A 32 12.76 2.07 11.65
CA PHE A 32 14.08 1.49 11.41
C PHE A 32 13.97 0.01 11.07
N ILE A 33 14.81 -0.42 10.14
CA ILE A 33 15.07 -1.81 9.79
C ILE A 33 16.38 -2.20 10.45
N VAL A 34 16.39 -3.38 11.03
CA VAL A 34 17.55 -3.98 11.67
C VAL A 34 17.79 -5.30 10.96
N ASP A 35 19.00 -5.50 10.46
CA ASP A 35 19.46 -6.74 9.87
C ASP A 35 20.94 -6.99 10.22
N GLU A 36 21.54 -8.04 9.65
CA GLU A 36 22.95 -8.39 9.87
C GLU A 36 23.94 -7.31 9.43
N THR A 37 23.52 -6.40 8.55
CA THR A 37 24.37 -5.31 8.05
C THR A 37 24.34 -4.09 8.97
N GLY A 38 23.25 -3.92 9.74
CA GLY A 38 23.13 -2.87 10.76
C GLY A 38 21.72 -2.33 10.94
N VAL A 39 21.63 -1.05 11.33
CA VAL A 39 20.37 -0.33 11.56
C VAL A 39 20.22 0.78 10.54
N TYR A 40 19.11 0.76 9.80
CA TYR A 40 18.83 1.69 8.72
C TYR A 40 17.42 2.24 8.84
N MET A 41 17.22 3.46 8.36
CA MET A 41 15.87 4.00 8.21
C MET A 41 15.15 3.26 7.08
N ALA A 42 13.87 2.91 7.28
CA ALA A 42 13.00 2.38 6.24
C ALA A 42 12.65 3.47 5.22
N ALA A 43 13.64 3.86 4.41
CA ALA A 43 13.57 4.95 3.47
C ALA A 43 14.39 4.69 2.22
N TYR A 44 14.04 5.38 1.15
CA TYR A 44 14.73 5.35 -0.13
C TYR A 44 14.77 6.76 -0.73
N SER A 45 15.89 7.12 -1.35
CA SER A 45 16.06 8.44 -1.99
C SER A 45 16.54 8.27 -3.43
N ASN A 46 15.80 8.84 -4.38
CA ASN A 46 16.18 8.91 -5.79
C ASN A 46 15.39 10.01 -6.50
N GLY A 47 15.90 11.25 -6.45
CA GLY A 47 15.19 12.45 -6.91
C GLY A 47 14.07 12.90 -5.96
N HIS A 48 13.31 11.94 -5.44
CA HIS A 48 12.33 12.09 -4.36
C HIS A 48 12.75 11.28 -3.13
N PHE A 49 12.26 11.67 -1.95
CA PHE A 49 12.52 11.01 -0.68
C PHE A 49 11.29 10.25 -0.19
N TYR A 50 11.44 8.93 -0.02
CA TYR A 50 10.38 8.01 0.39
C TYR A 50 10.72 7.45 1.76
N LYS A 51 9.77 7.41 2.69
CA LYS A 51 9.95 6.71 3.97
C LYS A 51 8.67 6.08 4.49
N LEU A 52 8.79 5.00 5.26
CA LEU A 52 7.70 4.50 6.08
C LEU A 52 7.66 5.30 7.39
N VAL A 53 6.47 5.77 7.74
CA VAL A 53 6.21 6.53 8.97
C VAL A 53 5.28 5.69 9.85
N PRO A 54 5.58 5.54 11.16
CA PRO A 54 4.76 4.73 12.03
C PRO A 54 3.37 5.35 12.22
N THR A 55 2.39 4.48 12.40
CA THR A 55 1.07 4.82 12.94
C THR A 55 0.80 3.86 14.10
N GLU A 56 -0.36 3.99 14.76
CA GLU A 56 -0.78 3.00 15.78
C GLU A 56 -0.86 1.56 15.24
N ARG A 57 -1.00 1.39 13.91
CA ARG A 57 -1.13 0.09 13.25
C ARG A 57 -0.26 0.04 11.98
N ALA A 58 -0.86 -0.12 10.80
CA ALA A 58 -0.11 -0.20 9.56
C ALA A 58 0.63 1.13 9.27
N PRO A 59 1.91 1.10 8.89
CA PRO A 59 2.65 2.34 8.60
C PRO A 59 2.06 3.08 7.40
N THR A 60 2.28 4.38 7.32
CA THR A 60 2.00 5.14 6.10
C THR A 60 3.28 5.32 5.29
N LEU A 61 3.14 5.36 3.97
CA LEU A 61 4.17 5.91 3.10
C LEU A 61 4.13 7.45 3.16
N GLU A 62 5.30 8.06 3.22
CA GLU A 62 5.52 9.49 3.00
C GLU A 62 6.45 9.68 1.80
N ILE A 63 6.10 10.62 0.91
CA ILE A 63 6.92 11.03 -0.24
C ILE A 63 7.10 12.55 -0.15
N ASP A 64 8.34 13.02 -0.05
CA ASP A 64 8.70 14.43 0.09
C ASP A 64 7.91 15.18 1.18
N GLY A 65 7.71 14.54 2.33
CA GLY A 65 6.94 15.15 3.45
C GLY A 65 5.43 14.98 3.35
N ILE A 66 4.91 14.44 2.25
CA ILE A 66 3.46 14.24 2.05
C ILE A 66 3.10 12.81 2.41
N ARG A 67 2.17 12.61 3.35
CA ARG A 67 1.62 11.28 3.68
C ARG A 67 0.66 10.83 2.59
N MET A 68 0.86 9.61 2.09
CA MET A 68 0.08 9.04 0.99
C MET A 68 -1.23 8.38 1.44
N HIS A 69 -1.35 8.01 2.72
CA HIS A 69 -2.56 7.40 3.27
C HIS A 69 -3.29 8.38 4.20
N ARG A 70 -4.60 8.18 4.33
CA ARG A 70 -5.38 8.82 5.38
C ARG A 70 -4.89 8.33 6.75
N THR A 71 -4.36 9.27 7.54
CA THR A 71 -3.89 9.02 8.91
C THR A 71 -4.57 9.90 9.95
N LYS A 72 -5.49 10.78 9.52
CA LYS A 72 -6.28 11.64 10.40
C LYS A 72 -7.52 10.87 10.88
N GLY A 73 -7.54 10.52 12.16
CA GLY A 73 -8.68 9.84 12.82
C GLY A 73 -8.85 8.37 12.43
N VAL A 74 -7.93 7.80 11.66
CA VAL A 74 -7.97 6.41 11.20
C VAL A 74 -6.54 5.94 10.85
N THR A 75 -6.31 4.64 10.91
CA THR A 75 -5.07 4.00 10.46
C THR A 75 -5.21 3.48 9.02
N PRO A 76 -4.13 3.38 8.23
CA PRO A 76 -4.20 2.99 6.83
C PRO A 76 -4.90 1.64 6.58
N ASP A 77 -4.73 0.66 7.46
CA ASP A 77 -5.42 -0.64 7.35
C ASP A 77 -6.92 -0.55 7.64
N ARG A 78 -7.32 0.34 8.55
CA ARG A 78 -8.74 0.61 8.84
C ARG A 78 -9.41 1.40 7.72
N ASP A 79 -8.70 2.37 7.14
CA ASP A 79 -9.18 3.11 5.97
C ASP A 79 -9.46 2.18 4.79
N ALA A 80 -8.52 1.26 4.49
CA ALA A 80 -8.71 0.21 3.49
C ALA A 80 -9.96 -0.64 3.78
N ALA A 81 -10.18 -1.05 5.04
CA ALA A 81 -11.37 -1.81 5.43
C ALA A 81 -12.67 -1.00 5.25
N MET A 82 -12.67 0.29 5.54
CA MET A 82 -13.82 1.18 5.34
C MET A 82 -14.18 1.31 3.86
N LYS A 83 -13.19 1.47 2.98
CA LYS A 83 -13.38 1.52 1.51
C LYS A 83 -14.09 0.27 1.00
N LEU A 84 -13.67 -0.91 1.46
CA LEU A 84 -14.27 -2.18 1.02
C LEU A 84 -15.62 -2.47 1.66
N GLU A 85 -15.90 -1.92 2.85
CA GLU A 85 -17.23 -1.96 3.45
C GLU A 85 -18.22 -1.11 2.65
N ALA A 86 -17.82 0.09 2.23
CA ALA A 86 -18.63 0.97 1.38
C ALA A 86 -18.99 0.31 0.03
N LEU A 87 -18.08 -0.51 -0.52
CA LEU A 87 -18.36 -1.35 -1.68
C LEU A 87 -19.25 -2.57 -1.39
N SER A 88 -19.47 -2.89 -0.11
CA SER A 88 -20.01 -4.15 0.38
C SER A 88 -19.40 -5.35 -0.34
N LEU A 89 -18.06 -5.34 -0.43
CA LEU A 89 -17.30 -6.36 -1.13
C LEU A 89 -17.47 -7.71 -0.41
N ARG A 90 -17.87 -8.72 -1.18
CA ARG A 90 -18.06 -10.11 -0.76
C ARG A 90 -17.62 -11.02 -1.92
N GLY A 91 -16.41 -11.56 -1.86
CA GLY A 91 -15.88 -12.41 -2.92
C GLY A 91 -15.65 -11.73 -4.28
N GLY A 92 -15.37 -12.52 -5.31
CA GLY A 92 -15.25 -12.06 -6.70
C GLY A 92 -13.87 -11.51 -7.09
N TRP A 93 -13.82 -10.93 -8.28
CA TRP A 93 -12.61 -10.40 -8.92
C TRP A 93 -12.54 -8.89 -8.74
N VAL A 94 -11.36 -8.42 -8.34
CA VAL A 94 -11.14 -7.03 -7.94
C VAL A 94 -10.02 -6.41 -8.77
N LEU A 95 -10.25 -5.21 -9.28
CA LEU A 95 -9.22 -4.35 -9.83
C LEU A 95 -8.93 -3.23 -8.83
N ASP A 96 -7.69 -3.13 -8.39
CA ASP A 96 -7.18 -2.11 -7.46
C ASP A 96 -6.21 -1.18 -8.20
N ILE A 97 -6.52 0.11 -8.24
CA ILE A 97 -5.74 1.11 -8.98
C ILE A 97 -4.99 1.99 -7.98
N CYS A 98 -3.68 2.12 -8.21
CA CYS A 98 -2.72 2.79 -7.33
C CYS A 98 -2.47 1.98 -6.06
N THR A 99 -1.79 0.84 -6.20
CA THR A 99 -1.50 -0.12 -5.12
C THR A 99 -1.01 0.54 -3.84
N GLY A 100 -0.08 1.50 -3.93
CA GLY A 100 0.54 2.08 -2.74
C GLY A 100 1.27 1.01 -1.91
N LEU A 101 0.95 0.93 -0.62
CA LEU A 101 1.43 -0.16 0.25
C LEU A 101 0.54 -1.41 0.21
N GLY A 102 -0.50 -1.44 -0.63
CA GLY A 102 -1.32 -2.63 -0.90
C GLY A 102 -2.40 -2.94 0.13
N TYR A 103 -2.65 -2.05 1.10
CA TYR A 103 -3.60 -2.33 2.17
C TYR A 103 -5.01 -2.63 1.65
N THR A 104 -5.45 -1.90 0.64
CA THR A 104 -6.76 -2.09 0.02
C THR A 104 -6.86 -3.40 -0.75
N ALA A 105 -5.86 -3.71 -1.60
CA ALA A 105 -5.78 -5.00 -2.29
C ALA A 105 -5.75 -6.20 -1.33
N LEU A 106 -4.97 -6.12 -0.25
CA LEU A 106 -4.86 -7.20 0.75
C LEU A 106 -6.12 -7.34 1.58
N GLU A 107 -6.79 -6.25 1.89
CA GLU A 107 -8.09 -6.28 2.57
C GLU A 107 -9.17 -6.90 1.69
N ALA A 108 -9.10 -6.72 0.36
CA ALA A 108 -10.01 -7.37 -0.57
C ALA A 108 -9.84 -8.90 -0.53
N LEU A 109 -8.59 -9.37 -0.52
CA LEU A 109 -8.27 -10.79 -0.34
C LEU A 109 -8.76 -11.35 1.00
N ARG A 110 -8.66 -10.57 2.09
CA ARG A 110 -9.19 -10.96 3.41
C ARG A 110 -10.71 -11.07 3.41
N ARG A 111 -11.40 -10.27 2.61
CA ARG A 111 -12.87 -10.29 2.42
C ARG A 111 -13.35 -11.33 1.41
N GLY A 112 -12.45 -12.22 0.99
CA GLY A 112 -12.77 -13.38 0.17
C GLY A 112 -12.62 -13.16 -1.33
N ALA A 113 -12.02 -12.04 -1.79
CA ALA A 113 -11.72 -11.87 -3.21
C ALA A 113 -10.95 -13.10 -3.75
N GLU A 114 -11.40 -13.58 -4.91
CA GLU A 114 -10.86 -14.76 -5.59
C GLU A 114 -9.62 -14.41 -6.40
N LEU A 115 -9.61 -13.19 -6.94
CA LEU A 115 -8.50 -12.60 -7.68
C LEU A 115 -8.46 -11.10 -7.40
N VAL A 116 -7.27 -10.56 -7.17
CA VAL A 116 -7.01 -9.12 -7.13
C VAL A 116 -5.95 -8.79 -8.17
N VAL A 117 -6.28 -7.95 -9.13
CA VAL A 117 -5.30 -7.30 -10.01
C VAL A 117 -5.04 -5.92 -9.45
N SER A 118 -3.79 -5.62 -9.09
CA SER A 118 -3.42 -4.32 -8.53
C SER A 118 -2.37 -3.65 -9.41
N ILE A 119 -2.54 -2.35 -9.69
CA ILE A 119 -1.67 -1.60 -10.61
C ILE A 119 -0.96 -0.48 -9.85
N GLU A 120 0.37 -0.45 -9.92
CA GLU A 120 1.20 0.61 -9.37
C GLU A 120 2.10 1.18 -10.47
N VAL A 121 2.20 2.51 -10.54
CA VAL A 121 3.04 3.18 -11.55
C VAL A 121 4.48 3.31 -11.06
N ASN A 122 4.69 3.46 -9.75
CA ASN A 122 5.98 3.80 -9.18
C ASN A 122 6.71 2.57 -8.61
N PRO A 123 7.82 2.11 -9.22
CA PRO A 123 8.57 0.96 -8.72
C PRO A 123 9.20 1.19 -7.35
N ILE A 124 9.46 2.45 -6.96
CA ILE A 124 9.98 2.77 -5.62
C ILE A 124 8.92 2.55 -4.56
N VAL A 125 7.65 2.85 -4.85
CA VAL A 125 6.52 2.56 -3.94
C VAL A 125 6.45 1.05 -3.67
N LEU A 126 6.62 0.21 -4.70
CA LEU A 126 6.67 -1.25 -4.52
C LEU A 126 7.90 -1.71 -3.73
N ARG A 127 9.05 -1.05 -3.85
CA ARG A 127 10.22 -1.32 -2.98
C ARG A 127 9.93 -0.98 -1.52
N MET A 128 9.25 0.14 -1.27
CA MET A 128 8.81 0.50 0.08
C MET A 128 7.79 -0.50 0.63
N ALA A 129 6.92 -1.03 -0.22
CA ALA A 129 6.01 -2.11 0.15
C ALA A 129 6.77 -3.41 0.46
N LEU A 130 7.84 -3.74 -0.26
CA LEU A 130 8.61 -4.97 -0.03
C LEU A 130 9.24 -5.02 1.37
N ILE A 131 9.72 -3.89 1.87
CA ILE A 131 10.29 -3.79 3.23
C ILE A 131 9.24 -3.61 4.33
N ASN A 132 7.96 -3.40 3.96
CA ASN A 132 6.87 -3.24 4.91
C ASN A 132 6.25 -4.60 5.29
N PRO A 133 6.31 -5.04 6.56
CA PRO A 133 5.71 -6.31 6.98
C PRO A 133 4.22 -6.43 6.68
N TRP A 134 3.48 -5.32 6.68
CA TRP A 134 2.04 -5.29 6.41
C TRP A 134 1.70 -5.51 4.93
N SER A 135 2.67 -5.34 4.05
CA SER A 135 2.52 -5.45 2.59
C SER A 135 2.98 -6.80 2.04
N ARG A 136 3.52 -7.71 2.87
CA ARG A 136 4.08 -9.02 2.45
C ARG A 136 3.14 -9.81 1.53
N GLY A 137 1.84 -9.75 1.78
CA GLY A 137 0.83 -10.45 0.98
C GLY A 137 0.83 -10.04 -0.50
N LEU A 138 1.27 -8.81 -0.84
CA LEU A 138 1.34 -8.35 -2.23
C LEU A 138 2.27 -9.23 -3.08
N PHE A 139 3.27 -9.84 -2.46
CA PHE A 139 4.30 -10.60 -3.15
C PHE A 139 4.20 -12.11 -2.92
N GLN A 140 3.28 -12.54 -2.06
CA GLN A 140 3.20 -13.92 -1.59
C GLN A 140 1.83 -14.57 -1.86
N ASP A 141 0.75 -13.79 -1.92
CA ASP A 141 -0.59 -14.34 -2.17
C ASP A 141 -0.79 -14.59 -3.67
N ARG A 142 -0.99 -15.86 -4.05
CA ARG A 142 -1.17 -16.28 -5.45
C ARG A 142 -2.45 -15.76 -6.10
N ARG A 143 -3.39 -15.27 -5.31
CA ARG A 143 -4.62 -14.62 -5.79
C ARG A 143 -4.39 -13.16 -6.16
N LEU A 144 -3.22 -12.59 -5.87
CA LEU A 144 -2.86 -11.23 -6.24
C LEU A 144 -1.93 -11.21 -7.46
N SER A 145 -2.31 -10.44 -8.46
CA SER A 145 -1.49 -10.12 -9.63
C SER A 145 -1.13 -8.65 -9.60
N LEU A 146 0.12 -8.34 -9.25
CA LEU A 146 0.63 -6.98 -9.23
C LEU A 146 1.21 -6.61 -10.60
N ILE A 147 0.79 -5.47 -11.15
CA ILE A 147 1.26 -4.96 -12.44
C ILE A 147 1.97 -3.62 -12.21
N LEU A 148 3.23 -3.53 -12.64
CA LEU A 148 3.97 -2.27 -12.66
C LEU A 148 3.70 -1.55 -13.99
N GLY A 149 3.08 -0.38 -13.92
CA GLY A 149 2.86 0.51 -15.05
C GLY A 149 1.74 1.51 -14.80
N ASP A 150 1.47 2.38 -15.78
CA ASP A 150 0.40 3.36 -15.66
C ASP A 150 -0.97 2.69 -15.84
N ALA A 151 -1.87 2.88 -14.88
CA ALA A 151 -3.23 2.37 -14.97
C ALA A 151 -3.97 2.92 -16.19
N TYR A 152 -3.67 4.15 -16.62
CA TYR A 152 -4.25 4.75 -17.82
C TYR A 152 -3.97 3.93 -19.08
N ASP A 153 -2.79 3.31 -19.17
CA ASP A 153 -2.40 2.47 -20.30
C ASP A 153 -2.81 1.01 -20.12
N ILE A 154 -2.79 0.51 -18.87
CA ILE A 154 -3.06 -0.90 -18.56
C ILE A 154 -4.56 -1.22 -18.56
N VAL A 155 -5.41 -0.38 -17.95
CA VAL A 155 -6.85 -0.67 -17.83
C VAL A 155 -7.52 -0.88 -19.20
N PRO A 156 -7.22 -0.09 -20.25
CA PRO A 156 -7.76 -0.31 -21.60
C PRO A 156 -7.45 -1.69 -22.21
N ILE A 157 -6.36 -2.34 -21.83
CA ILE A 157 -5.96 -3.65 -22.38
C ILE A 157 -6.45 -4.84 -21.53
N LEU A 158 -6.99 -4.60 -20.34
CA LEU A 158 -7.60 -5.65 -19.53
C LEU A 158 -8.87 -6.21 -20.22
N PRO A 159 -9.26 -7.46 -19.96
CA PRO A 159 -10.45 -8.01 -20.58
C PRO A 159 -11.72 -7.30 -20.08
N GLU A 160 -12.68 -7.12 -20.99
CA GLU A 160 -13.95 -6.46 -20.72
C GLU A 160 -14.84 -7.30 -19.78
N ALA A 161 -15.66 -6.63 -18.96
CA ALA A 161 -16.70 -7.23 -18.12
C ALA A 161 -16.22 -8.37 -17.21
N ARG A 162 -15.00 -8.27 -16.67
CA ARG A 162 -14.39 -9.32 -15.83
C ARG A 162 -14.42 -9.04 -14.34
N PHE A 163 -14.38 -7.78 -13.93
CA PHE A 163 -14.24 -7.43 -12.53
C PHE A 163 -15.61 -7.19 -11.89
N ASP A 164 -15.80 -7.79 -10.72
CA ASP A 164 -16.93 -7.54 -9.83
C ASP A 164 -16.80 -6.16 -9.17
N TYR A 165 -15.57 -5.77 -8.84
CA TYR A 165 -15.24 -4.54 -8.14
C TYR A 165 -14.06 -3.83 -8.78
N VAL A 166 -14.17 -2.51 -8.88
CA VAL A 166 -13.05 -1.62 -9.19
C VAL A 166 -12.86 -0.67 -8.02
N ILE A 167 -11.66 -0.60 -7.50
CA ILE A 167 -11.25 0.34 -6.47
C ILE A 167 -10.27 1.31 -7.12
N HIS A 168 -10.69 2.56 -7.17
CA HIS A 168 -9.91 3.65 -7.74
C HIS A 168 -9.49 4.61 -6.63
N ASP A 169 -8.23 4.53 -6.22
CA ASP A 169 -7.67 5.31 -5.09
C ASP A 169 -6.45 6.13 -5.55
N PRO A 170 -6.61 7.04 -6.52
CA PRO A 170 -5.48 7.74 -7.11
C PRO A 170 -4.87 8.76 -6.15
N PRO A 171 -3.60 9.16 -6.38
CA PRO A 171 -3.07 10.40 -5.83
C PRO A 171 -3.95 11.59 -6.21
N ARG A 172 -3.78 12.72 -5.51
CA ARG A 172 -4.51 13.96 -5.80
C ARG A 172 -4.42 14.33 -7.28
N PHE A 173 -5.48 14.96 -7.80
CA PHE A 173 -5.59 15.40 -9.20
C PHE A 173 -4.33 16.11 -9.75
N ALA A 174 -3.67 16.95 -8.93
CA ALA A 174 -2.44 17.65 -9.35
C ALA A 174 -1.27 16.72 -9.70
N LEU A 175 -1.26 15.48 -9.21
CA LEU A 175 -0.22 14.48 -9.43
C LEU A 175 -0.61 13.45 -10.51
N ALA A 176 -1.91 13.17 -10.68
CA ALA A 176 -2.39 12.08 -11.53
C ALA A 176 -3.69 12.43 -12.27
N GLY A 177 -3.77 13.65 -12.82
CA GLY A 177 -5.01 14.20 -13.40
C GLY A 177 -5.62 13.38 -14.54
N HIS A 178 -4.80 12.63 -15.29
CA HIS A 178 -5.26 11.75 -16.36
C HIS A 178 -6.13 10.59 -15.84
N LEU A 179 -5.92 10.15 -14.60
CA LEU A 179 -6.78 9.15 -13.94
C LEU A 179 -8.17 9.71 -13.56
N TYR A 180 -8.38 11.02 -13.67
CA TYR A 180 -9.68 11.66 -13.45
C TYR A 180 -10.42 11.96 -14.77
N SER A 181 -9.84 11.59 -15.91
CA SER A 181 -10.40 11.86 -17.24
C SER A 181 -11.63 11.01 -17.54
N ARG A 182 -12.49 11.50 -18.43
CA ARG A 182 -13.68 10.75 -18.89
C ARG A 182 -13.27 9.44 -19.56
N GLU A 183 -12.19 9.49 -20.34
CA GLU A 183 -11.62 8.39 -21.09
C GLU A 183 -11.17 7.26 -20.14
N PHE A 184 -10.55 7.62 -19.02
CA PHE A 184 -10.17 6.66 -18.00
C PHE A 184 -11.39 6.02 -17.34
N TYR A 185 -12.38 6.82 -16.93
CA TYR A 185 -13.62 6.29 -16.35
C TYR A 185 -14.41 5.39 -17.30
N HIS A 186 -14.40 5.68 -18.62
CA HIS A 186 -14.97 4.79 -19.62
C HIS A 186 -14.25 3.43 -19.62
N SER A 187 -12.93 3.44 -19.48
CA SER A 187 -12.12 2.22 -19.37
C SER A 187 -12.42 1.43 -18.08
N LEU A 188 -12.63 2.12 -16.95
CA LEU A 188 -13.08 1.50 -15.69
C LEU A 188 -14.46 0.85 -15.83
N PHE A 189 -15.39 1.55 -16.48
CA PHE A 189 -16.73 1.02 -16.73
C PHE A 189 -16.69 -0.21 -17.64
N ARG A 190 -15.87 -0.19 -18.69
CA ARG A 190 -15.69 -1.32 -19.63
C ARG A 190 -15.22 -2.60 -18.92
N VAL A 191 -14.28 -2.50 -17.99
CA VAL A 191 -13.72 -3.70 -17.32
C VAL A 191 -14.66 -4.27 -16.24
N LEU A 192 -15.60 -3.47 -15.74
CA LEU A 192 -16.64 -3.92 -14.81
C LEU A 192 -17.66 -4.81 -15.51
N ARG A 193 -18.01 -5.92 -14.86
CA ARG A 193 -19.14 -6.74 -15.30
C ARG A 193 -20.47 -5.97 -15.12
N PRO A 194 -21.56 -6.37 -15.79
CA PRO A 194 -22.89 -5.87 -15.48
C PRO A 194 -23.23 -6.02 -13.98
N GLY A 195 -23.62 -4.92 -13.33
CA GLY A 195 -23.89 -4.89 -11.89
C GLY A 195 -22.64 -4.88 -11.01
N GLY A 196 -21.44 -4.79 -11.60
CA GLY A 196 -20.20 -4.52 -10.87
C GLY A 196 -20.19 -3.15 -10.22
N ARG A 197 -19.35 -2.97 -9.20
CA ARG A 197 -19.33 -1.75 -8.37
C ARG A 197 -17.97 -1.06 -8.43
N LEU A 198 -18.00 0.27 -8.54
CA LEU A 198 -16.82 1.12 -8.52
C LEU A 198 -16.79 1.94 -7.24
N PHE A 199 -15.63 2.02 -6.61
CA PHE A 199 -15.33 2.98 -5.56
C PHE A 199 -14.26 3.93 -6.05
N HIS A 200 -14.47 5.22 -5.84
CA HIS A 200 -13.47 6.25 -6.06
C HIS A 200 -13.20 6.94 -4.72
N TYR A 201 -11.94 6.96 -4.27
CA TYR A 201 -11.55 7.73 -3.09
C TYR A 201 -11.36 9.22 -3.44
N THR A 202 -12.20 10.09 -2.88
CA THR A 202 -12.21 11.53 -3.20
C THR A 202 -11.56 12.41 -2.13
N GLY A 203 -10.91 11.83 -1.12
CA GLY A 203 -10.21 12.58 -0.07
C GLY A 203 -10.96 12.77 1.26
N GLU A 204 -12.10 12.09 1.46
CA GLU A 204 -12.91 12.11 2.70
C GLU A 204 -13.20 10.71 3.26
#